data_AF-A0A3P9NPP3-F1
#
_entry.id   AF-A0A3P9NPP3-F1
#
_cell.length_a   1.000
_cell.length_b   1.000
_cell.length_c   1.000
_cell.angle_alpha   90.00
_cell.angle_beta   90.00
_cell.angle_gamma   90.00
#
_symmetry.space_group_name_H-M   'P 1'
#
loop_
_entity.id
_entity.type
_entity.pdbx_description
1 polymer ?
#
loop_
_entity_poly.entity_id
_entity_poly.type
_entity_poly.pdbx_seq_one_letter_code
_entity_poly.pdbx_strand_id
1 'polypeptide(L)'
;MKESLQSHVSLPFLLASDLEVLIGSSYNGALPLNWTGVFEIAGFSLQLQYQPALSLCFTFLQQEINAHTCLDVVSFAEAYEMAHLLEAADDFVLRKFQEVACTSKFKDLPAKQLLKYLNSNSLCVSSELVVFNAVLSWIQAKPSRRIRLTDELMKTVQFSLMTFKEFKEVQSQNIWCDHILTEVYKNISEGFCCNQTPQKSQCRIYLPKESLVLIGGDQISEDLGSRSVSRDVWFGNSVRTLTGTNKAIEWRRLGELPASPRFSHEVAVLNGQLYILGGKKYYGKGDIFNSVYRYDPLQNSWESLCEMQEKRSSFSVVVLDGRLYAVGGYCEPDHMDTVEFYSFFYLLYVFDHINTWICCLFSFRFACPLDLPLGGHVAKVFKGQIFISGGQNTDQLCVASMFLYHPETGSTFLTSMSKPRAHHSMETLGEHLYVAGGITTNDNMTVIDQLACEMYSPAANSWTAFTSLQVPHVGAGSSVLEGKFYLLGGYSQEDFSDTNMVHRYDNTTQKWENMGQMPGPNNEIRACVLRLPQHLH
;
A
#
# COMPACT_ATOMS: atom_id res chain seq x y z
N MET A 1 -32.61 28.27 31.50
CA MET A 1 -33.35 27.12 30.93
C MET A 1 -34.53 26.82 31.84
N LYS A 2 -35.71 26.49 31.32
CA LYS A 2 -36.87 26.16 32.18
C LYS A 2 -36.60 24.88 32.98
N GLU A 3 -35.73 24.02 32.46
CA GLU A 3 -35.24 22.79 33.11
C GLU A 3 -34.39 23.05 34.36
N SER A 4 -33.70 24.20 34.49
CA SER A 4 -32.77 24.45 35.61
C SER A 4 -33.47 24.69 36.95
N LEU A 5 -34.80 24.78 36.96
CA LEU A 5 -35.64 24.97 38.14
C LEU A 5 -36.51 23.72 38.42
N GLN A 6 -36.37 22.65 37.65
CA GLN A 6 -37.14 21.43 37.79
C GLN A 6 -36.33 20.39 38.58
N SER A 7 -36.98 19.69 39.52
CA SER A 7 -36.35 18.60 40.29
C SER A 7 -36.19 17.31 39.47
N HIS A 8 -36.95 17.18 38.38
CA HIS A 8 -36.89 16.05 37.45
C HIS A 8 -36.99 16.57 36.02
N VAL A 9 -36.08 16.12 35.16
CA VAL A 9 -36.09 16.38 33.72
C VAL A 9 -36.29 15.04 33.03
N SER A 10 -37.41 14.90 32.31
CA SER A 10 -37.69 13.71 31.51
C SER A 10 -37.02 13.83 30.16
N LEU A 11 -36.20 12.83 29.80
CA LEU A 11 -35.54 12.72 28.51
C LEU A 11 -36.22 11.61 27.68
N PRO A 12 -37.32 11.91 26.96
CA PRO A 12 -38.18 10.89 26.35
C PRO A 12 -37.54 10.12 25.19
N PHE A 13 -36.40 10.60 24.68
CA PHE A 13 -35.70 10.01 23.54
C PHE A 13 -34.47 9.20 23.94
N LEU A 14 -34.19 9.05 25.24
CA LEU A 14 -33.00 8.38 25.77
C LEU A 14 -33.41 7.18 26.63
N LEU A 15 -32.86 6.00 26.31
CA LEU A 15 -32.98 4.83 27.17
C LEU A 15 -32.03 4.96 28.36
N ALA A 16 -32.51 4.55 29.53
CA ALA A 16 -31.73 4.65 30.78
C ALA A 16 -30.44 3.83 30.72
N SER A 17 -30.47 2.65 30.07
CA SER A 17 -29.31 1.77 29.87
C SER A 17 -28.17 2.47 29.13
N ASP A 18 -28.50 3.25 28.11
CA ASP A 18 -27.49 3.82 27.22
C ASP A 18 -26.89 5.10 27.82
N LEU A 19 -27.71 5.85 28.56
CA LEU A 19 -27.22 6.95 29.38
C LEU A 19 -26.30 6.45 30.51
N GLU A 20 -26.61 5.32 31.14
CA GLU A 20 -25.77 4.70 32.16
C GLU A 20 -24.39 4.32 31.60
N VAL A 21 -24.32 3.79 30.37
CA VAL A 21 -23.05 3.49 29.69
C VAL A 21 -22.22 4.76 29.47
N LEU A 22 -22.84 5.85 29.00
CA LEU A 22 -22.13 7.12 28.77
C LEU A 22 -21.64 7.75 30.09
N ILE A 23 -22.48 7.74 31.14
CA ILE A 23 -22.10 8.22 32.46
C ILE A 23 -20.97 7.35 33.03
N GLY A 24 -21.10 6.03 32.98
CA GLY A 24 -20.07 5.09 33.43
C GLY A 24 -18.75 5.30 32.71
N SER A 25 -18.78 5.55 31.39
CA SER A 25 -17.57 5.83 30.61
C SER A 25 -16.88 7.13 31.03
N SER A 26 -17.64 8.14 31.48
CA SER A 26 -17.10 9.41 31.96
C SER A 26 -16.31 9.24 33.28
N TYR A 27 -16.69 8.26 34.11
CA TYR A 27 -16.00 7.97 35.37
C TYR A 27 -14.88 6.94 35.22
N ASN A 28 -15.06 5.93 34.36
CA ASN A 28 -14.13 4.80 34.23
C ASN A 28 -13.10 4.99 33.10
N GLY A 29 -13.29 5.98 32.23
CA GLY A 29 -12.41 6.21 31.07
C GLY A 29 -12.48 5.13 29.99
N ALA A 30 -13.43 4.19 30.09
CA ALA A 30 -13.59 3.08 29.16
C ALA A 30 -15.04 3.01 28.64
N LEU A 31 -15.18 2.86 27.32
CA LEU A 31 -16.47 2.71 26.65
C LEU A 31 -16.55 1.30 26.05
N PRO A 32 -17.45 0.42 26.54
CA PRO A 32 -17.59 -0.93 26.01
C PRO A 32 -18.30 -0.90 24.65
N LEU A 33 -17.53 -1.00 23.57
CA LEU A 33 -18.05 -0.97 22.20
C LEU A 33 -18.24 -2.38 21.65
N ASN A 34 -19.38 -2.60 21.01
CA ASN A 34 -19.73 -3.83 20.30
C ASN A 34 -20.67 -3.52 19.14
N TRP A 35 -20.76 -4.42 18.15
CA TRP A 35 -21.63 -4.23 16.98
C TRP A 35 -23.13 -4.17 17.31
N THR A 36 -23.56 -4.71 18.45
CA THR A 36 -24.97 -4.69 18.86
C THR A 36 -25.43 -3.32 19.35
N GLY A 37 -24.55 -2.53 19.99
CA GLY A 37 -24.90 -1.25 20.60
C GLY A 37 -24.15 -0.04 20.06
N VAL A 38 -23.12 -0.21 19.20
CA VAL A 38 -22.30 0.91 18.73
C VAL A 38 -23.11 2.00 18.00
N PHE A 39 -24.10 1.62 17.20
CA PHE A 39 -24.93 2.58 16.48
C PHE A 39 -25.85 3.37 17.42
N GLU A 40 -26.36 2.72 18.47
CA GLU A 40 -27.18 3.34 19.49
C GLU A 40 -26.34 4.34 20.30
N ILE A 41 -25.19 3.88 20.83
CA ILE A 41 -24.25 4.73 21.58
C ILE A 41 -23.77 5.91 20.73
N ALA A 42 -23.43 5.69 19.46
CA ALA A 42 -23.03 6.76 18.55
C ALA A 42 -24.17 7.76 18.30
N GLY A 43 -25.39 7.27 18.08
CA GLY A 43 -26.59 8.11 17.92
C GLY A 43 -26.85 8.97 19.16
N PHE A 44 -26.79 8.39 20.36
CA PHE A 44 -26.96 9.12 21.61
C PHE A 44 -25.82 10.10 21.88
N SER A 45 -24.58 9.71 21.61
CA SER A 45 -23.42 10.59 21.76
C SER A 45 -23.54 11.80 20.83
N LEU A 46 -24.06 11.62 19.63
CA LEU A 46 -24.32 12.71 18.70
C LEU A 46 -25.42 13.65 19.23
N GLN A 47 -26.54 13.10 19.71
CA GLN A 47 -27.64 13.87 20.27
C GLN A 47 -27.24 14.68 21.51
N LEU A 48 -26.44 14.07 22.39
CA LEU A 48 -25.91 14.70 23.61
C LEU A 48 -24.66 15.57 23.36
N GLN A 49 -24.15 15.60 22.13
CA GLN A 49 -22.91 16.28 21.75
C GLN A 49 -21.69 15.81 22.56
N TYR A 50 -21.69 14.54 22.98
CA TYR A 50 -20.59 13.95 23.75
C TYR A 50 -19.48 13.45 22.81
N GLN A 51 -18.60 14.37 22.42
CA GLN A 51 -17.54 14.15 21.43
C GLN A 51 -16.55 13.01 21.77
N PRO A 52 -16.10 12.81 23.02
CA PRO A 52 -15.17 11.72 23.35
C PRO A 52 -15.73 10.33 23.02
N ALA A 53 -16.98 10.05 23.43
CA ALA A 53 -17.62 8.77 23.11
C ALA A 53 -17.87 8.62 21.60
N LEU A 54 -18.30 9.71 20.94
CA LEU A 54 -18.52 9.71 19.50
C LEU A 54 -17.23 9.39 18.72
N SER A 55 -16.11 10.00 19.11
CA SER A 55 -14.80 9.72 18.52
C SER A 55 -14.39 8.26 18.68
N LEU A 56 -14.60 7.68 19.86
CA LEU A 56 -14.30 6.26 20.11
C LEU A 56 -15.20 5.34 19.27
N CYS A 57 -16.49 5.63 19.16
CA CYS A 57 -17.41 4.90 18.29
C CYS A 57 -16.95 4.96 16.83
N PHE A 58 -16.52 6.12 16.33
CA PHE A 58 -16.03 6.26 14.96
C PHE A 58 -14.74 5.48 14.71
N THR A 59 -13.79 5.54 15.64
CA THR A 59 -12.57 4.74 15.57
C THR A 59 -12.90 3.25 15.51
N PHE A 60 -13.81 2.77 16.36
CA PHE A 60 -14.27 1.38 16.34
C PHE A 60 -14.94 1.01 15.00
N LEU A 61 -15.88 1.83 14.52
CA LEU A 61 -16.58 1.56 13.26
C LEU A 61 -15.63 1.54 12.06
N GLN A 62 -14.59 2.35 12.06
CA GLN A 62 -13.57 2.37 10.99
C GLN A 62 -12.61 1.18 11.07
N GLN A 63 -12.24 0.74 12.28
CA GLN A 63 -11.29 -0.34 12.47
C GLN A 63 -11.90 -1.73 12.27
N GLU A 64 -13.15 -1.92 12.71
CA GLU A 64 -13.81 -3.24 12.74
C GLU A 64 -14.72 -3.50 11.53
N ILE A 65 -14.82 -2.56 10.59
CA ILE A 65 -15.67 -2.70 9.40
C ILE A 65 -15.29 -3.95 8.61
N ASN A 66 -16.31 -4.72 8.22
CA ASN A 66 -16.14 -5.94 7.43
C ASN A 66 -17.25 -6.05 6.38
N ALA A 67 -17.18 -7.07 5.53
CA ALA A 67 -18.11 -7.25 4.41
C ALA A 67 -19.59 -7.36 4.85
N HIS A 68 -19.88 -7.80 6.07
CA HIS A 68 -21.24 -7.97 6.60
C HIS A 68 -21.79 -6.73 7.32
N THR A 69 -20.92 -5.83 7.79
CA THR A 69 -21.31 -4.65 8.56
C THR A 69 -21.19 -3.35 7.77
N CYS A 70 -20.38 -3.31 6.70
CA CYS A 70 -20.09 -2.10 5.95
C CYS A 70 -21.33 -1.35 5.45
N LEU A 71 -22.36 -2.06 4.96
CA LEU A 71 -23.59 -1.45 4.46
C LEU A 71 -24.45 -0.83 5.57
N ASP A 72 -24.37 -1.34 6.80
CA ASP A 72 -25.03 -0.71 7.94
C ASP A 72 -24.31 0.59 8.31
N VAL A 73 -22.97 0.57 8.28
CA VAL A 73 -22.14 1.76 8.54
C VAL A 73 -22.42 2.84 7.49
N VAL A 74 -22.56 2.46 6.21
CA VAL A 74 -22.99 3.38 5.14
C VAL A 74 -24.37 3.96 5.46
N SER A 75 -25.35 3.10 5.77
CA SER A 75 -26.72 3.55 6.05
C SER A 75 -26.79 4.48 7.26
N PHE A 76 -26.02 4.18 8.31
CA PHE A 76 -25.90 5.00 9.50
C PHE A 76 -25.22 6.34 9.19
N ALA A 77 -24.09 6.32 8.48
CA ALA A 77 -23.36 7.53 8.13
C ALA A 77 -24.17 8.44 7.19
N GLU A 78 -24.95 7.86 6.26
CA GLU A 78 -25.90 8.61 5.43
C GLU A 78 -27.03 9.23 6.27
N ALA A 79 -27.62 8.48 7.19
CA ALA A 79 -28.74 8.95 8.02
C ALA A 79 -28.37 10.11 8.95
N TYR A 80 -27.12 10.16 9.41
CA TYR A 80 -26.60 11.21 10.30
C TYR A 80 -25.66 12.21 9.58
N GLU A 81 -25.61 12.19 8.25
CA GLU A 81 -24.81 13.09 7.40
C GLU A 81 -23.30 13.12 7.77
N MET A 82 -22.76 11.98 8.16
CA MET A 82 -21.37 11.83 8.59
C MET A 82 -20.43 11.63 7.41
N ALA A 83 -20.02 12.72 6.75
CA ALA A 83 -19.25 12.69 5.51
C ALA A 83 -17.97 11.81 5.57
N HIS A 84 -17.15 11.95 6.62
CA HIS A 84 -15.89 11.20 6.75
C HIS A 84 -16.12 9.69 6.96
N LEU A 85 -17.12 9.32 7.76
CA LEU A 85 -17.45 7.91 8.00
C LEU A 85 -18.07 7.28 6.75
N LEU A 86 -18.93 8.03 6.05
CA LEU A 86 -19.53 7.61 4.81
C LEU A 86 -18.48 7.36 3.73
N GLU A 87 -17.53 8.28 3.56
CA GLU A 87 -16.43 8.13 2.60
C GLU A 87 -15.59 6.89 2.91
N ALA A 88 -15.28 6.63 4.18
CA ALA A 88 -14.52 5.45 4.60
C ALA A 88 -15.30 4.14 4.35
N ALA A 89 -16.60 4.12 4.62
CA ALA A 89 -17.45 2.94 4.45
C ALA A 89 -17.74 2.65 2.97
N ASP A 90 -18.04 3.66 2.16
CA ASP A 90 -18.23 3.51 0.70
C ASP A 90 -16.95 3.01 0.03
N ASP A 91 -15.80 3.54 0.44
CA ASP A 91 -14.49 3.09 -0.03
C ASP A 91 -14.22 1.63 0.34
N PHE A 92 -14.55 1.22 1.57
CA PHE A 92 -14.47 -0.19 1.96
C PHE A 92 -15.36 -1.08 1.06
N VAL A 93 -16.60 -0.67 0.81
CA VAL A 93 -17.53 -1.40 -0.07
C VAL A 93 -16.96 -1.56 -1.48
N LEU A 94 -16.37 -0.51 -2.02
CA LEU A 94 -15.79 -0.50 -3.37
C LEU A 94 -14.51 -1.36 -3.46
N ARG A 95 -13.65 -1.33 -2.43
CA ARG A 95 -12.44 -2.16 -2.35
C ARG A 95 -12.73 -3.65 -2.13
N LYS A 96 -13.72 -3.96 -1.30
CA LYS A 96 -14.14 -5.32 -0.93
C LYS A 96 -15.42 -5.76 -1.62
N PHE A 97 -15.71 -5.19 -2.80
CA PHE A 97 -16.99 -5.37 -3.49
C PHE A 97 -17.36 -6.83 -3.71
N GLN A 98 -16.40 -7.67 -4.09
CA GLN A 98 -16.63 -9.10 -4.32
C GLN A 98 -17.15 -9.81 -3.06
N GLU A 99 -16.59 -9.51 -1.89
CA GLU A 99 -17.01 -10.09 -0.62
C GLU A 99 -18.39 -9.52 -0.19
N VAL A 100 -18.58 -8.21 -0.36
CA VAL A 100 -19.83 -7.52 -0.02
C VAL A 100 -20.99 -8.03 -0.88
N ALA A 101 -20.76 -8.26 -2.18
CA ALA A 101 -21.77 -8.76 -3.12
C ALA A 101 -22.33 -10.14 -2.75
N CYS A 102 -21.57 -10.95 -2.02
CA CYS A 102 -22.01 -12.25 -1.53
C CYS A 102 -22.91 -12.17 -0.29
N THR A 103 -23.01 -11.01 0.37
CA THR A 103 -23.79 -10.88 1.60
C THR A 103 -25.31 -10.80 1.36
N SER A 104 -26.09 -11.15 2.37
CA SER A 104 -27.56 -10.99 2.32
C SER A 104 -27.97 -9.53 2.22
N LYS A 105 -27.31 -8.63 2.95
CA LYS A 105 -27.61 -7.19 2.97
C LYS A 105 -27.40 -6.51 1.62
N PHE A 106 -26.44 -6.98 0.83
CA PHE A 106 -26.26 -6.50 -0.53
C PHE A 106 -27.53 -6.67 -1.37
N LYS A 107 -28.27 -7.78 -1.17
CA LYS A 107 -29.55 -8.03 -1.87
C LYS A 107 -30.65 -7.04 -1.48
N ASP A 108 -30.53 -6.36 -0.35
CA ASP A 108 -31.49 -5.35 0.11
C ASP A 108 -31.13 -3.92 -0.30
N LEU A 109 -29.98 -3.71 -0.93
CA LEU A 109 -29.54 -2.39 -1.39
C LEU A 109 -30.57 -1.71 -2.31
N PRO A 110 -30.77 -0.39 -2.16
CA PRO A 110 -31.50 0.42 -3.12
C PRO A 110 -30.80 0.44 -4.49
N ALA A 111 -31.59 0.45 -5.57
CA ALA A 111 -31.06 0.45 -6.94
C ALA A 111 -30.09 1.62 -7.22
N LYS A 112 -30.44 2.82 -6.71
CA LYS A 112 -29.62 4.03 -6.86
C LYS A 112 -28.24 3.87 -6.24
N GLN A 113 -28.15 3.26 -5.06
CA GLN A 113 -26.87 3.03 -4.37
C GLN A 113 -26.04 1.96 -5.10
N LEU A 114 -26.68 0.90 -5.58
CA LEU A 114 -25.99 -0.11 -6.38
C LEU A 114 -25.41 0.50 -7.67
N LEU A 115 -26.18 1.31 -8.39
CA LEU A 115 -25.70 2.03 -9.58
C LEU A 115 -24.55 2.99 -9.26
N LYS A 116 -24.58 3.67 -8.11
CA LYS A 116 -23.49 4.52 -7.63
C LYS A 116 -22.18 3.71 -7.49
N TYR A 117 -22.24 2.51 -6.90
CA TYR A 117 -21.07 1.67 -6.73
C TYR A 117 -20.55 1.10 -8.06
N LEU A 118 -21.45 0.60 -8.91
CA LEU A 118 -21.10 -0.04 -10.18
C LEU A 118 -20.43 0.92 -11.18
N ASN A 119 -20.81 2.20 -11.14
CA ASN A 119 -20.26 3.26 -11.98
C ASN A 119 -19.05 3.97 -11.35
N SER A 120 -18.60 3.56 -10.16
CA SER A 120 -17.46 4.18 -9.49
C SER A 120 -16.13 3.74 -10.11
N ASN A 121 -15.23 4.70 -10.33
CA ASN A 121 -13.84 4.44 -10.76
C ASN A 121 -12.96 3.85 -9.64
N SER A 122 -13.49 3.70 -8.43
CA SER A 122 -12.83 3.03 -7.31
C SER A 122 -13.38 1.61 -7.08
N LEU A 123 -14.22 1.08 -7.99
CA LEU A 123 -14.70 -0.30 -7.90
C LEU A 123 -13.56 -1.29 -8.16
N CYS A 124 -13.12 -2.01 -7.11
CA CYS A 124 -12.09 -3.03 -7.20
C CYS A 124 -12.72 -4.41 -7.43
N VAL A 125 -12.52 -4.98 -8.62
CA VAL A 125 -13.00 -6.32 -8.97
C VAL A 125 -11.90 -7.14 -9.65
N SER A 126 -11.96 -8.46 -9.47
CA SER A 126 -11.03 -9.38 -10.13
C SER A 126 -11.30 -9.51 -11.63
N SER A 127 -12.58 -9.55 -12.01
CA SER A 127 -13.07 -9.58 -13.39
C SER A 127 -14.51 -9.09 -13.50
N GLU A 128 -14.97 -8.79 -14.72
CA GLU A 128 -16.35 -8.35 -14.97
C GLU A 128 -17.39 -9.42 -14.65
N LEU A 129 -17.01 -10.70 -14.63
CA LEU A 129 -17.91 -11.77 -14.23
C LEU A 129 -18.42 -11.58 -12.80
N VAL A 130 -17.59 -11.04 -11.90
CA VAL A 130 -17.98 -10.73 -10.52
C VAL A 130 -19.06 -9.65 -10.50
N VAL A 131 -18.90 -8.61 -11.33
CA VAL A 131 -19.88 -7.51 -11.44
C VAL A 131 -21.21 -8.04 -11.98
N PHE A 132 -21.16 -8.86 -13.03
CA PHE A 132 -22.34 -9.52 -13.58
C PHE A 132 -23.05 -10.37 -12.53
N ASN A 133 -22.32 -11.26 -11.85
CA ASN A 133 -22.89 -12.15 -10.83
C ASN A 133 -23.49 -11.37 -9.64
N ALA A 134 -22.88 -10.25 -9.25
CA ALA A 134 -23.43 -9.36 -8.22
C ALA A 134 -24.77 -8.75 -8.66
N VAL A 135 -24.83 -8.17 -9.86
CA VAL A 135 -26.07 -7.62 -10.45
C VAL A 135 -27.14 -8.71 -10.55
N LEU A 136 -26.76 -9.91 -10.99
CA LEU A 136 -27.65 -11.04 -11.15
C LEU A 136 -28.28 -11.47 -9.83
N SER A 137 -27.46 -11.67 -8.80
CA SER A 137 -27.88 -12.03 -7.44
C SER A 137 -28.84 -10.99 -6.86
N TRP A 138 -28.57 -9.70 -7.12
CA TRP A 138 -29.44 -8.61 -6.69
C TRP A 138 -30.81 -8.62 -7.40
N ILE A 139 -30.85 -8.85 -8.72
CA ILE A 139 -32.11 -8.93 -9.47
C ILE A 139 -32.94 -10.14 -9.00
N GLN A 140 -32.30 -11.30 -8.87
CA GLN A 140 -32.93 -12.56 -8.46
C GLN A 140 -33.56 -12.49 -7.06
N ALA A 141 -33.07 -11.62 -6.18
CA ALA A 141 -33.65 -11.47 -4.84
C ALA A 141 -35.06 -10.87 -4.85
N LYS A 142 -35.41 -10.00 -5.81
CA LYS A 142 -36.76 -9.41 -5.96
C LYS A 142 -37.16 -9.28 -7.45
N PRO A 143 -37.36 -10.39 -8.18
CA PRO A 143 -37.48 -10.38 -9.65
C PRO A 143 -38.63 -9.52 -10.17
N SER A 144 -39.79 -9.59 -9.50
CA SER A 144 -41.03 -8.91 -9.90
C SER A 144 -40.92 -7.39 -10.02
N ARG A 145 -40.04 -6.76 -9.24
CA ARG A 145 -39.80 -5.30 -9.28
C ARG A 145 -38.51 -4.95 -10.03
N ARG A 146 -37.48 -5.78 -9.92
CA ARG A 146 -36.11 -5.45 -10.35
C ARG A 146 -35.85 -5.76 -11.83
N ILE A 147 -36.64 -6.62 -12.46
CA ILE A 147 -36.42 -6.96 -13.88
C ILE A 147 -36.49 -5.76 -14.82
N ARG A 148 -37.24 -4.72 -14.43
CA ARG A 148 -37.34 -3.44 -15.18
C ARG A 148 -36.05 -2.61 -15.14
N LEU A 149 -35.21 -2.83 -14.12
CA LEU A 149 -33.94 -2.12 -13.93
C LEU A 149 -32.76 -2.88 -14.55
N THR A 150 -33.00 -4.08 -15.11
CA THR A 150 -31.93 -4.93 -15.64
C THR A 150 -31.20 -4.26 -16.80
N ASP A 151 -31.90 -3.59 -17.71
CA ASP A 151 -31.25 -2.89 -18.84
C ASP A 151 -30.26 -1.81 -18.35
N GLU A 152 -30.67 -1.03 -17.35
CA GLU A 152 -29.82 0.02 -16.75
C GLU A 152 -28.61 -0.58 -16.01
N LEU A 153 -28.82 -1.63 -15.22
CA LEU A 153 -27.74 -2.29 -14.48
C LEU A 153 -26.78 -3.06 -15.39
N MET A 154 -27.28 -3.75 -16.43
CA MET A 154 -26.43 -4.52 -17.34
C MET A 154 -25.53 -3.62 -18.20
N LYS A 155 -25.92 -2.37 -18.47
CA LYS A 155 -25.06 -1.37 -19.12
C LYS A 155 -23.80 -1.02 -18.31
N THR A 156 -23.82 -1.26 -16.99
CA THR A 156 -22.65 -1.03 -16.13
C THR A 156 -21.61 -2.15 -16.19
N VAL A 157 -21.99 -3.32 -16.73
CA VAL A 157 -21.13 -4.49 -16.90
C VAL A 157 -20.43 -4.41 -18.25
N GLN A 158 -19.10 -4.46 -18.26
CA GLN A 158 -18.31 -4.35 -19.48
C GLN A 158 -18.02 -5.74 -20.09
N PHE A 159 -19.03 -6.34 -20.72
CA PHE A 159 -18.93 -7.70 -21.28
C PHE A 159 -17.75 -7.92 -22.26
N SER A 160 -17.30 -6.86 -22.93
CA SER A 160 -16.15 -6.89 -23.84
C SER A 160 -14.82 -7.21 -23.15
N LEU A 161 -14.72 -7.02 -21.83
CA LEU A 161 -13.52 -7.34 -21.05
C LEU A 161 -13.51 -8.79 -20.53
N MET A 162 -14.63 -9.50 -20.67
CA MET A 162 -14.71 -10.90 -20.23
C MET A 162 -13.89 -11.82 -21.15
N THR A 163 -13.29 -12.84 -20.57
CA THR A 163 -12.75 -13.95 -21.35
C THR A 163 -13.88 -14.76 -21.99
N PHE A 164 -13.57 -15.53 -23.04
CA PHE A 164 -14.54 -16.44 -23.65
C PHE A 164 -15.14 -17.44 -22.64
N LYS A 165 -14.34 -17.89 -21.65
CA LYS A 165 -14.80 -18.80 -20.60
C LYS A 165 -15.84 -18.14 -19.70
N GLU A 166 -15.56 -16.92 -19.24
CA GLU A 166 -16.48 -16.15 -18.41
C GLU A 166 -17.76 -15.80 -19.19
N PHE A 167 -17.63 -15.40 -20.45
CA PHE A 167 -18.78 -15.09 -21.29
C PHE A 167 -19.68 -16.32 -21.54
N LYS A 168 -19.10 -17.51 -21.68
CA LYS A 168 -19.87 -18.76 -21.78
C LYS A 168 -20.68 -19.06 -20.51
N GLU A 169 -20.14 -18.72 -19.33
CA GLU A 169 -20.86 -18.86 -18.06
C GLU A 169 -22.05 -17.90 -17.97
N VAL A 170 -21.89 -16.67 -18.48
CA VAL A 170 -22.97 -15.69 -18.64
C VAL A 170 -24.07 -16.25 -19.54
N GLN A 171 -23.71 -16.87 -20.68
CA GLN A 171 -24.67 -17.47 -21.62
C GLN A 171 -25.46 -18.63 -21.00
N SER A 172 -24.87 -19.38 -20.08
CA SER A 172 -25.52 -20.54 -19.45
C SER A 172 -26.59 -20.18 -18.41
N GLN A 173 -26.78 -18.90 -18.08
CA GLN A 173 -27.75 -18.49 -17.07
C GLN A 173 -29.20 -18.58 -17.58
N ASN A 174 -30.11 -19.12 -16.78
CA ASN A 174 -31.54 -19.30 -17.15
C ASN A 174 -32.36 -17.99 -17.27
N ILE A 175 -31.73 -16.84 -17.08
CA ILE A 175 -32.38 -15.54 -16.97
C ILE A 175 -32.72 -14.96 -18.36
N TRP A 176 -32.05 -15.43 -19.41
CA TRP A 176 -32.28 -15.02 -20.79
C TRP A 176 -33.60 -15.53 -21.38
N CYS A 177 -34.30 -16.43 -20.68
CA CYS A 177 -35.61 -16.96 -21.09
C CYS A 177 -36.75 -15.93 -20.96
N ASP A 178 -36.53 -14.80 -20.29
CA ASP A 178 -37.49 -13.69 -20.24
C ASP A 178 -37.39 -12.84 -21.52
N HIS A 179 -38.53 -12.53 -22.14
CA HIS A 179 -38.62 -11.79 -23.40
C HIS A 179 -37.98 -10.38 -23.30
N ILE A 180 -37.97 -9.76 -22.12
CA ILE A 180 -37.32 -8.45 -21.91
C ILE A 180 -35.79 -8.57 -21.96
N LEU A 181 -35.26 -9.71 -21.52
CA LEU A 181 -33.83 -9.96 -21.39
C LEU A 181 -33.22 -10.57 -22.65
N THR A 182 -34.03 -11.15 -23.53
CA THR A 182 -33.58 -11.65 -24.84
C THR A 182 -33.02 -10.52 -25.72
N GLU A 183 -33.61 -9.32 -25.69
CA GLU A 183 -33.12 -8.17 -26.47
C GLU A 183 -31.80 -7.63 -25.89
N VAL A 184 -31.70 -7.53 -24.56
CA VAL A 184 -30.45 -7.16 -23.86
C VAL A 184 -29.35 -8.17 -24.18
N TYR A 185 -29.66 -9.47 -24.14
CA TYR A 185 -28.74 -10.53 -24.51
C TYR A 185 -28.24 -10.41 -25.95
N LYS A 186 -29.15 -10.15 -26.90
CA LYS A 186 -28.80 -10.01 -28.30
C LYS A 186 -27.80 -8.87 -28.49
N ASN A 187 -28.06 -7.71 -27.89
CA ASN A 187 -27.14 -6.57 -27.89
C ASN A 187 -25.78 -6.89 -27.27
N ILE A 188 -25.75 -7.62 -26.15
CA ILE A 188 -24.51 -8.07 -25.50
C ILE A 188 -23.73 -9.02 -26.42
N SER A 189 -24.40 -9.98 -27.05
CA SER A 189 -23.77 -10.98 -27.91
C SER A 189 -23.22 -10.38 -29.20
N GLU A 190 -23.92 -9.42 -29.80
CA GLU A 190 -23.47 -8.69 -30.99
C GLU A 190 -22.27 -7.80 -30.63
N GLY A 191 -22.31 -7.11 -29.47
CA GLY A 191 -21.20 -6.30 -28.97
C GLY A 191 -19.94 -7.10 -28.64
N PHE A 192 -20.08 -8.30 -28.09
CA PHE A 192 -18.95 -9.19 -27.81
C PHE A 192 -18.28 -9.71 -29.09
N CYS A 193 -19.08 -10.09 -30.09
CA CYS A 193 -18.58 -10.62 -31.37
C CYS A 193 -17.94 -9.57 -32.28
N CYS A 194 -18.39 -8.31 -32.23
CA CYS A 194 -17.91 -7.23 -33.12
C CYS A 194 -16.58 -6.58 -32.70
N ASN A 195 -16.03 -6.89 -31.51
CA ASN A 195 -14.80 -6.28 -30.98
C ASN A 195 -13.47 -6.86 -31.54
N GLN A 196 -13.48 -7.40 -32.76
CA GLN A 196 -12.25 -7.85 -33.45
C GLN A 196 -11.43 -6.70 -34.07
N THR A 197 -11.81 -5.43 -33.86
CA THR A 197 -11.01 -4.26 -34.29
C THR A 197 -10.38 -3.56 -33.08
N PRO A 198 -9.08 -3.20 -33.14
CA PRO A 198 -8.37 -2.59 -32.01
C PRO A 198 -8.74 -1.11 -31.90
N GLN A 199 -9.93 -0.82 -31.36
CA GLN A 199 -10.21 0.52 -30.85
C GLN A 199 -9.45 0.71 -29.54
N LYS A 200 -8.62 1.75 -29.49
CA LYS A 200 -8.12 2.31 -28.23
C LYS A 200 -9.31 2.47 -27.26
N SER A 201 -9.17 1.96 -26.04
CA SER A 201 -9.86 2.39 -24.80
C SER A 201 -11.15 1.67 -24.35
N GLN A 202 -11.26 0.34 -24.41
CA GLN A 202 -12.16 -0.36 -23.48
C GLN A 202 -11.33 -1.04 -22.39
N CYS A 203 -11.33 -0.46 -21.19
CA CYS A 203 -10.72 -1.04 -19.99
C CYS A 203 -11.45 -0.49 -18.75
N ARG A 204 -11.61 -1.31 -17.71
CA ARG A 204 -12.07 -0.81 -16.41
C ARG A 204 -10.89 -0.16 -15.71
N ILE A 205 -11.08 1.08 -15.28
CA ILE A 205 -10.08 1.83 -14.53
C ILE A 205 -10.42 1.71 -13.05
N TYR A 206 -9.43 1.28 -12.27
CA TYR A 206 -9.47 1.33 -10.82
C TYR A 206 -8.46 2.36 -10.32
N LEU A 207 -8.92 3.29 -9.48
CA LEU A 207 -8.10 4.35 -8.87
C LEU A 207 -7.92 4.09 -7.36
N PRO A 208 -6.78 3.54 -6.93
CA PRO A 208 -6.41 3.44 -5.52
C PRO A 208 -6.32 4.82 -4.86
N LYS A 209 -6.58 4.90 -3.54
CA LYS A 209 -6.46 6.15 -2.77
C LYS A 209 -5.02 6.62 -2.58
N GLU A 210 -4.08 5.68 -2.62
CA GLU A 210 -2.65 5.95 -2.48
C GLU A 210 -1.95 5.58 -3.78
N SER A 211 -0.87 6.28 -4.09
CA SER A 211 -0.13 6.11 -5.32
C SER A 211 1.16 5.33 -5.04
N LEU A 212 1.51 4.40 -5.93
CA LEU A 212 2.88 3.91 -6.00
C LEU A 212 3.73 5.01 -6.60
N VAL A 213 4.81 5.40 -5.94
CA VAL A 213 5.75 6.41 -6.40
C VAL A 213 7.08 5.76 -6.70
N LEU A 214 7.65 6.03 -7.88
CA LEU A 214 8.94 5.54 -8.35
C LEU A 214 9.91 6.71 -8.48
N ILE A 215 11.13 6.53 -7.96
CA ILE A 215 12.10 7.62 -7.84
C ILE A 215 13.46 7.16 -8.34
N GLY A 216 14.02 7.93 -9.28
CA GLY A 216 15.42 7.77 -9.74
C GLY A 216 15.70 6.42 -10.39
N GLY A 217 16.91 5.91 -10.15
CA GLY A 217 17.39 4.64 -10.73
C GLY A 217 18.34 4.85 -11.91
N ASP A 218 18.96 3.76 -12.34
CA ASP A 218 19.82 3.71 -13.52
C ASP A 218 19.33 2.71 -14.56
N GLN A 219 19.77 2.92 -15.80
CA GLN A 219 19.42 2.09 -16.95
C GLN A 219 20.66 1.91 -17.80
N ILE A 220 20.84 0.70 -18.31
CA ILE A 220 21.89 0.37 -19.27
C ILE A 220 21.30 0.51 -20.68
N SER A 221 22.04 1.13 -21.61
CA SER A 221 21.63 1.15 -23.01
C SER A 221 21.62 -0.26 -23.62
N GLU A 222 20.79 -0.50 -24.63
CA GLU A 222 20.65 -1.83 -25.26
C GLU A 222 21.97 -2.39 -25.83
N ASP A 223 22.90 -1.51 -26.19
CA ASP A 223 24.26 -1.86 -26.66
C ASP A 223 25.25 -2.14 -25.52
N LEU A 224 24.80 -2.09 -24.27
CA LEU A 224 25.60 -2.21 -23.04
C LEU A 224 26.74 -1.19 -22.93
N GLY A 225 26.74 -0.15 -23.78
CA GLY A 225 27.85 0.79 -23.93
C GLY A 225 27.76 2.02 -23.03
N SER A 226 26.58 2.32 -22.49
CA SER A 226 26.37 3.51 -21.66
C SER A 226 25.37 3.27 -20.53
N ARG A 227 25.52 4.03 -19.44
CA ARG A 227 24.56 4.05 -18.33
C ARG A 227 23.96 5.45 -18.18
N SER A 228 22.65 5.50 -18.01
CA SER A 228 21.91 6.72 -17.75
C SER A 228 21.26 6.66 -16.37
N VAL A 229 21.40 7.71 -15.59
CA VAL A 229 20.81 7.83 -14.26
C VAL A 229 19.71 8.89 -14.33
N SER A 230 18.53 8.61 -13.78
CA SER A 230 17.38 9.51 -13.87
C SER A 230 17.16 10.36 -12.62
N ARG A 231 16.49 11.50 -12.85
CA ARG A 231 15.89 12.36 -11.82
C ARG A 231 14.38 12.23 -11.75
N ASP A 232 13.78 11.47 -12.65
CA ASP A 232 12.35 11.43 -12.78
C ASP A 232 11.70 10.83 -11.53
N VAL A 233 10.56 11.42 -11.20
CA VAL A 233 9.64 10.89 -10.21
C VAL A 233 8.35 10.57 -10.93
N TRP A 234 7.93 9.32 -10.84
CA TRP A 234 6.69 8.82 -11.45
C TRP A 234 5.73 8.38 -10.38
N PHE A 235 4.43 8.41 -10.69
CA PHE A 235 3.42 7.80 -9.84
C PHE A 235 2.45 6.96 -10.66
N GLY A 236 1.98 5.87 -10.04
CA GLY A 236 0.97 4.97 -10.56
C GLY A 236 -0.20 4.90 -9.59
N ASN A 237 -1.34 5.45 -9.99
CA ASN A 237 -2.59 5.46 -9.22
C ASN A 237 -3.79 5.03 -10.08
N SER A 238 -3.55 4.37 -11.21
CA SER A 238 -4.56 3.91 -12.14
C SER A 238 -4.21 2.51 -12.59
N VAL A 239 -5.03 1.54 -12.20
CA VAL A 239 -4.92 0.14 -12.63
C VAL A 239 -5.97 -0.10 -13.70
N ARG A 240 -5.52 -0.36 -14.92
CA ARG A 240 -6.36 -0.70 -16.06
C ARG A 240 -6.52 -2.21 -16.14
N THR A 241 -7.75 -2.69 -16.03
CA THR A 241 -8.09 -4.09 -16.30
C THR A 241 -8.47 -4.22 -17.77
N LEU A 242 -7.67 -4.98 -18.50
CA LEU A 242 -7.89 -5.34 -19.90
C LEU A 242 -8.69 -6.65 -19.97
N THR A 243 -8.70 -7.30 -21.13
CA THR A 243 -9.39 -8.59 -21.30
C THR A 243 -8.84 -9.65 -20.35
N GLY A 244 -9.75 -10.25 -19.57
CA GLY A 244 -9.43 -11.28 -18.58
C GLY A 244 -8.64 -10.75 -17.38
N THR A 245 -7.50 -11.39 -17.09
CA THR A 245 -6.66 -11.08 -15.92
C THR A 245 -5.53 -10.09 -16.22
N ASN A 246 -5.43 -9.60 -17.46
CA ASN A 246 -4.38 -8.68 -17.86
C ASN A 246 -4.62 -7.31 -17.22
N LYS A 247 -3.69 -6.92 -16.34
CA LYS A 247 -3.75 -5.64 -15.63
C LYS A 247 -2.51 -4.83 -15.96
N ALA A 248 -2.67 -3.52 -16.07
CA ALA A 248 -1.56 -2.61 -16.30
C ALA A 248 -1.69 -1.40 -15.38
N ILE A 249 -0.58 -1.00 -14.75
CA ILE A 249 -0.50 0.30 -14.09
C ILE A 249 -0.27 1.36 -15.16
N GLU A 250 -1.09 2.40 -15.13
CA GLU A 250 -0.85 3.61 -15.88
C GLU A 250 0.05 4.54 -15.05
N TRP A 251 1.18 4.90 -15.62
CA TRP A 251 2.18 5.76 -14.99
C TRP A 251 2.10 7.19 -15.49
N ARG A 252 2.24 8.14 -14.57
CA ARG A 252 2.27 9.58 -14.84
C ARG A 252 3.50 10.20 -14.18
N ARG A 253 4.06 11.20 -14.84
CA ARG A 253 5.24 11.90 -14.32
C ARG A 253 4.80 12.88 -13.23
N LEU A 254 5.32 12.74 -12.02
CA LEU A 254 5.08 13.65 -10.90
C LEU A 254 5.95 14.90 -11.00
N GLY A 255 7.20 14.71 -11.42
CA GLY A 255 8.19 15.77 -11.51
C GLY A 255 9.60 15.22 -11.61
N GLU A 256 10.57 16.03 -11.20
CA GLU A 256 11.99 15.65 -11.16
C GLU A 256 12.58 15.98 -9.79
N LEU A 257 13.60 15.23 -9.40
CA LEU A 257 14.45 15.54 -8.26
C LEU A 257 15.15 16.89 -8.48
N PRO A 258 15.21 17.77 -7.47
CA PRO A 258 15.92 19.05 -7.57
C PRO A 258 17.45 18.86 -7.67
N ALA A 259 17.94 17.69 -7.28
CA ALA A 259 19.35 17.37 -7.18
C ALA A 259 19.91 16.72 -8.46
N SER A 260 21.19 16.35 -8.41
CA SER A 260 21.78 15.48 -9.43
C SER A 260 21.03 14.13 -9.51
N PRO A 261 20.96 13.51 -10.71
CA PRO A 261 20.44 12.15 -10.87
C PRO A 261 21.11 11.18 -9.89
N ARG A 262 20.35 10.21 -9.39
CA ARG A 262 20.84 9.26 -8.41
C ARG A 262 20.17 7.89 -8.48
N PHE A 263 20.90 6.88 -8.04
CA PHE A 263 20.46 5.50 -7.86
C PHE A 263 21.09 4.91 -6.59
N SER A 264 20.62 3.74 -6.15
CA SER A 264 20.98 3.12 -4.85
C SER A 264 20.80 4.07 -3.65
N HIS A 265 19.88 5.02 -3.78
CA HIS A 265 19.42 5.89 -2.71
C HIS A 265 18.32 5.19 -1.92
N GLU A 266 17.88 5.79 -0.82
CA GLU A 266 16.76 5.27 -0.04
C GLU A 266 15.63 6.29 0.06
N VAL A 267 14.42 5.76 0.20
CA VAL A 267 13.20 6.56 0.31
C VAL A 267 12.40 6.16 1.53
N ALA A 268 11.79 7.13 2.18
CA ALA A 268 10.89 6.90 3.30
C ALA A 268 9.73 7.89 3.29
N VAL A 269 8.57 7.46 3.78
CA VAL A 269 7.41 8.34 3.94
C VAL A 269 7.16 8.55 5.41
N LEU A 270 7.17 9.80 5.84
CA LEU A 270 6.93 10.22 7.22
C LEU A 270 5.96 11.40 7.21
N ASN A 271 4.87 11.30 7.97
CA ASN A 271 3.84 12.33 8.08
C ASN A 271 3.27 12.78 6.71
N GLY A 272 3.12 11.84 5.77
CA GLY A 272 2.59 12.12 4.43
C GLY A 272 3.56 12.87 3.50
N GLN A 273 4.82 13.03 3.91
CA GLN A 273 5.89 13.63 3.12
C GLN A 273 6.91 12.57 2.72
N LEU A 274 7.46 12.70 1.52
CA LEU A 274 8.47 11.79 0.98
C LEU A 274 9.86 12.31 1.32
N TYR A 275 10.74 11.45 1.80
CA TYR A 275 12.14 11.75 2.11
C TYR A 275 13.04 10.90 1.22
N ILE A 276 14.10 11.50 0.70
CA ILE A 276 15.12 10.86 -0.13
C ILE A 276 16.48 11.08 0.50
N LEU A 277 17.21 10.00 0.72
CA LEU A 277 18.49 10.01 1.41
C LEU A 277 19.59 9.37 0.55
N GLY A 278 20.76 10.01 0.52
CA GLY A 278 21.98 9.43 -0.04
C GLY A 278 21.88 8.99 -1.50
N GLY A 279 22.48 7.84 -1.80
CA GLY A 279 22.65 7.28 -3.14
C GLY A 279 23.93 7.74 -3.82
N LYS A 280 24.06 7.41 -5.10
CA LYS A 280 25.24 7.73 -5.91
C LYS A 280 24.84 8.36 -7.24
N LYS A 281 25.69 9.29 -7.71
CA LYS A 281 25.53 9.97 -9.01
C LYS A 281 25.90 9.05 -10.18
N TYR A 282 26.97 8.30 -10.00
CA TYR A 282 27.53 7.39 -10.99
C TYR A 282 28.35 6.30 -10.27
N TYR A 283 28.93 5.36 -11.01
CA TYR A 283 29.79 4.30 -10.48
C TYR A 283 31.24 4.75 -10.21
N GLY A 284 31.50 6.06 -10.21
CA GLY A 284 32.83 6.63 -10.02
C GLY A 284 33.17 6.88 -8.56
N LYS A 285 34.47 7.08 -8.30
CA LYS A 285 34.99 7.34 -6.97
C LYS A 285 34.48 8.69 -6.44
N GLY A 286 33.93 8.70 -5.23
CA GLY A 286 33.43 9.92 -4.57
C GLY A 286 32.06 10.42 -5.07
N ASP A 287 31.34 9.64 -5.87
CA ASP A 287 29.99 9.97 -6.37
C ASP A 287 28.85 9.72 -5.37
N ILE A 288 29.18 9.26 -4.16
CA ILE A 288 28.21 8.95 -3.10
C ILE A 288 27.78 10.23 -2.37
N PHE A 289 26.48 10.35 -2.14
CA PHE A 289 25.86 11.47 -1.46
C PHE A 289 25.55 11.17 0.02
N ASN A 290 25.55 12.23 0.83
CA ASN A 290 24.97 12.30 2.16
C ASN A 290 23.74 13.25 2.20
N SER A 291 23.41 13.88 1.07
CA SER A 291 22.30 14.84 0.95
C SER A 291 20.94 14.22 1.29
N VAL A 292 20.07 15.01 1.91
CA VAL A 292 18.70 14.62 2.26
C VAL A 292 17.70 15.63 1.69
N TYR A 293 16.65 15.13 1.05
CA TYR A 293 15.58 15.95 0.48
C TYR A 293 14.23 15.51 0.98
N ARG A 294 13.32 16.46 1.12
CA ARG A 294 11.92 16.24 1.45
C ARG A 294 11.02 16.78 0.34
N TYR A 295 10.02 16.00 -0.04
CA TYR A 295 8.96 16.41 -0.95
C TYR A 295 7.63 16.51 -0.20
N ASP A 296 7.00 17.67 -0.32
CA ASP A 296 5.65 17.90 0.16
C ASP A 296 4.65 17.78 -1.01
N PRO A 297 3.80 16.73 -1.04
CA PRO A 297 2.84 16.54 -2.10
C PRO A 297 1.68 17.56 -2.07
N LEU A 298 1.42 18.24 -0.95
CA LEU A 298 0.40 19.30 -0.88
C LEU A 298 0.86 20.56 -1.60
N GLN A 299 2.14 20.88 -1.47
CA GLN A 299 2.76 22.07 -2.07
C GLN A 299 3.43 21.77 -3.42
N ASN A 300 3.55 20.50 -3.78
CA ASN A 300 4.32 20.02 -4.92
C ASN A 300 5.72 20.65 -4.98
N SER A 301 6.42 20.64 -3.84
CA SER A 301 7.72 21.30 -3.72
C SER A 301 8.73 20.44 -2.98
N TRP A 302 10.00 20.68 -3.30
CA TRP A 302 11.14 20.02 -2.67
C TRP A 302 11.87 20.97 -1.73
N GLU A 303 12.37 20.42 -0.64
CA GLU A 303 13.20 21.11 0.34
C GLU A 303 14.47 20.31 0.61
N SER A 304 15.62 20.99 0.66
CA SER A 304 16.87 20.41 1.11
C SER A 304 16.92 20.44 2.64
N LEU A 305 17.20 19.30 3.26
CA LEU A 305 17.33 19.17 4.70
C LEU A 305 18.81 19.10 5.13
N CYS A 306 19.05 18.99 6.44
CA CYS A 306 20.38 18.71 6.98
C CYS A 306 20.90 17.39 6.38
N GLU A 307 22.15 17.39 5.95
CA GLU A 307 22.79 16.21 5.39
C GLU A 307 23.08 15.16 6.47
N MET A 308 23.17 13.90 6.05
CA MET A 308 23.70 12.81 6.85
C MET A 308 25.16 13.09 7.25
N GLN A 309 25.58 12.55 8.39
CA GLN A 309 26.97 12.65 8.85
C GLN A 309 27.91 11.90 7.93
N GLU A 310 27.43 10.81 7.33
CA GLU A 310 28.20 9.98 6.41
C GLU A 310 27.51 9.84 5.05
N LYS A 311 28.31 9.64 4.01
CA LYS A 311 27.84 9.34 2.66
C LYS A 311 27.40 7.88 2.60
N ARG A 312 26.24 7.60 2.01
CA ARG A 312 25.69 6.23 1.99
C ARG A 312 25.05 5.89 0.65
N SER A 313 25.33 4.69 0.14
CA SER A 313 24.62 4.04 -0.96
C SER A 313 24.30 2.58 -0.60
N SER A 314 23.29 1.97 -1.23
CA SER A 314 22.90 0.58 -0.96
C SER A 314 22.70 0.29 0.54
N PHE A 315 22.07 1.23 1.24
CA PHE A 315 21.75 1.17 2.67
C PHE A 315 20.25 0.94 2.85
N SER A 316 19.73 0.93 4.07
CA SER A 316 18.29 0.91 4.32
C SER A 316 17.83 2.14 5.10
N VAL A 317 16.62 2.64 4.79
CA VAL A 317 15.96 3.66 5.62
C VAL A 317 14.65 3.15 6.18
N VAL A 318 14.44 3.37 7.47
CA VAL A 318 13.21 3.01 8.18
C VAL A 318 12.68 4.16 9.03
N VAL A 319 11.36 4.18 9.21
CA VAL A 319 10.68 5.16 10.06
C VAL A 319 10.24 4.48 11.35
N LEU A 320 10.82 4.89 12.47
CA LEU A 320 10.45 4.38 13.80
C LEU A 320 10.26 5.56 14.77
N ASP A 321 9.14 5.57 15.49
CA ASP A 321 8.79 6.60 16.48
C ASP A 321 8.94 8.04 15.97
N GLY A 322 8.54 8.27 14.71
CA GLY A 322 8.59 9.58 14.05
C GLY A 322 10.01 10.04 13.64
N ARG A 323 11.00 9.14 13.68
CA ARG A 323 12.38 9.41 13.25
C ARG A 323 12.75 8.56 12.05
N LEU A 324 13.63 9.10 11.20
CA LEU A 324 14.21 8.38 10.06
C LEU A 324 15.53 7.78 10.52
N TYR A 325 15.75 6.48 10.33
CA TYR A 325 17.01 5.80 10.61
C TYR A 325 17.63 5.35 9.28
N ALA A 326 18.86 5.79 9.00
CA ALA A 326 19.70 5.32 7.91
C ALA A 326 20.67 4.27 8.46
N VAL A 327 20.54 3.04 7.97
CA VAL A 327 21.17 1.85 8.53
C VAL A 327 22.20 1.30 7.55
N GLY A 328 23.47 1.23 7.98
CA GLY A 328 24.59 0.65 7.24
C GLY A 328 24.80 1.30 5.86
N GLY A 329 25.17 0.47 4.89
CA GLY A 329 25.38 0.88 3.51
C GLY A 329 26.78 0.57 2.98
N TYR A 330 27.10 1.24 1.89
CA TYR A 330 28.42 1.23 1.26
C TYR A 330 28.90 2.66 1.09
N CYS A 331 30.13 2.91 1.56
CA CYS A 331 30.90 4.10 1.27
C CYS A 331 32.35 3.68 1.03
N GLU A 332 32.89 4.02 -0.13
CA GLU A 332 34.21 3.55 -0.56
C GLU A 332 35.28 3.77 0.54
N PRO A 333 36.07 2.73 0.89
CA PRO A 333 36.20 1.44 0.20
C PRO A 333 35.33 0.28 0.71
N ASP A 334 34.55 0.46 1.77
CA ASP A 334 33.97 -0.68 2.50
C ASP A 334 32.48 -0.51 2.86
N HIS A 335 31.87 -1.59 3.30
CA HIS A 335 30.55 -1.60 3.90
C HIS A 335 30.57 -0.94 5.28
N MET A 336 29.42 -0.40 5.67
CA MET A 336 29.26 0.39 6.89
C MET A 336 28.41 -0.36 7.90
N ASP A 337 28.79 -0.28 9.17
CA ASP A 337 28.03 -0.73 10.33
C ASP A 337 27.31 0.42 11.04
N THR A 338 27.72 1.67 10.77
CA THR A 338 27.15 2.85 11.41
C THR A 338 25.66 3.00 11.10
N VAL A 339 24.92 3.45 12.11
CA VAL A 339 23.50 3.81 11.99
C VAL A 339 23.34 5.23 12.45
N GLU A 340 22.62 6.04 11.68
CA GLU A 340 22.30 7.41 12.06
C GLU A 340 20.82 7.70 11.91
N PHE A 341 20.30 8.61 12.72
CA PHE A 341 18.90 8.99 12.70
C PHE A 341 18.70 10.49 12.64
N TYR A 342 17.64 10.89 11.94
CA TYR A 342 17.19 12.27 11.85
C TYR A 342 16.14 12.56 12.92
N SER A 343 16.43 13.52 13.79
CA SER A 343 15.51 13.91 14.87
C SER A 343 14.83 15.26 14.60
N PHE A 344 13.50 15.27 14.64
CA PHE A 344 12.68 16.47 14.58
C PHE A 344 12.45 17.02 15.99
N PHE A 345 13.49 17.55 16.65
CA PHE A 345 13.27 18.26 17.91
C PHE A 345 12.73 19.67 17.60
N TYR A 346 11.46 19.92 17.95
CA TYR A 346 11.02 21.29 18.20
C TYR A 346 11.82 21.81 19.38
N LEU A 347 12.44 22.98 19.22
CA LEU A 347 13.15 23.78 20.22
C LEU A 347 12.77 23.41 21.67
N LEU A 348 13.51 22.47 22.24
CA LEU A 348 13.55 22.23 23.68
C LEU A 348 14.85 22.82 24.14
N TYR A 349 14.74 23.94 24.84
CA TYR A 349 15.85 24.50 25.57
C TYR A 349 16.23 23.52 26.71
N VAL A 350 17.24 22.69 26.49
CA VAL A 350 17.78 21.81 27.53
C VAL A 350 18.81 22.60 28.33
N PHE A 351 18.59 22.70 29.64
CA PHE A 351 19.56 23.21 30.60
C PHE A 351 20.59 22.09 30.87
N ASP A 352 21.77 22.16 30.28
CA ASP A 352 22.85 21.22 30.55
C ASP A 352 23.47 21.46 31.95
N HIS A 353 24.22 20.50 32.50
CA HIS A 353 24.92 20.56 33.79
C HIS A 353 25.95 21.71 33.91
N ILE A 354 26.20 22.44 32.81
CA ILE A 354 27.16 23.53 32.71
C ILE A 354 26.46 24.91 32.56
N ASN A 355 25.12 24.98 32.72
CA ASN A 355 24.33 26.21 32.58
C ASN A 355 24.47 26.89 31.20
N THR A 356 24.61 26.09 30.14
CA THR A 356 24.67 26.57 28.75
C THR A 356 23.42 26.15 27.99
N TRP A 357 22.82 27.09 27.26
CA TRP A 357 21.72 26.80 26.35
C TRP A 357 22.27 26.10 25.09
N ILE A 358 21.89 24.84 24.86
CA ILE A 358 22.21 24.14 23.62
C ILE A 358 21.03 24.31 22.65
N CYS A 359 21.27 24.99 21.53
CA CYS A 359 20.35 24.97 20.38
C CYS A 359 20.50 23.62 19.66
N CYS A 360 19.58 22.69 19.89
CA CYS A 360 19.47 21.48 19.07
C CYS A 360 18.83 21.82 17.73
N LEU A 361 19.65 22.15 16.73
CA LEU A 361 19.25 22.24 15.33
C LEU A 361 18.84 20.84 14.82
N PHE A 362 17.96 20.79 13.82
CA PHE A 362 17.67 19.57 13.06
C PHE A 362 18.99 18.96 12.58
N SER A 363 19.32 17.75 13.06
CA SER A 363 20.59 17.12 12.74
C SER A 363 20.49 15.60 12.76
N PHE A 364 21.37 14.97 12.00
CA PHE A 364 21.64 13.54 12.12
C PHE A 364 22.50 13.26 13.36
N ARG A 365 22.19 12.17 14.06
CA ARG A 365 22.96 11.65 15.20
C ARG A 365 23.16 10.15 15.04
N PHE A 366 24.29 9.63 15.53
CA PHE A 366 24.55 8.21 15.53
C PHE A 366 23.69 7.48 16.58
N ALA A 367 23.21 6.31 16.19
CA ALA A 367 22.65 5.27 17.06
C ALA A 367 23.70 4.18 17.31
N CYS A 368 23.33 3.13 18.04
CA CYS A 368 24.18 1.95 18.20
C CYS A 368 24.53 1.35 16.83
N PRO A 369 25.80 1.03 16.51
CA PRO A 369 26.14 0.43 15.22
C PRO A 369 25.58 -0.99 15.09
N LEU A 370 25.58 -1.50 13.86
CA LEU A 370 25.34 -2.90 13.56
C LEU A 370 26.51 -3.76 14.05
N ASP A 371 26.24 -5.01 14.42
CA ASP A 371 27.29 -5.97 14.77
C ASP A 371 28.17 -6.36 13.56
N LEU A 372 27.65 -6.14 12.34
CA LEU A 372 28.33 -6.44 11.08
C LEU A 372 28.15 -5.27 10.11
N PRO A 373 29.21 -4.83 9.41
CA PRO A 373 29.08 -3.89 8.30
C PRO A 373 28.33 -4.54 7.14
N LEU A 374 27.28 -3.88 6.65
CA LEU A 374 26.37 -4.44 5.63
C LEU A 374 25.96 -3.42 4.58
N GLY A 375 26.02 -3.80 3.31
CA GLY A 375 25.38 -3.10 2.19
C GLY A 375 24.41 -4.01 1.43
N GLY A 376 23.45 -3.44 0.70
CA GLY A 376 22.43 -4.21 -0.03
C GLY A 376 21.50 -5.04 0.87
N HIS A 377 21.51 -4.82 2.18
CA HIS A 377 20.55 -5.40 3.11
C HIS A 377 19.23 -4.61 3.05
N VAL A 378 18.15 -5.22 3.56
CA VAL A 378 16.85 -4.54 3.65
C VAL A 378 16.39 -4.47 5.10
N ALA A 379 16.02 -3.28 5.55
CA ALA A 379 15.38 -3.05 6.84
C ALA A 379 13.91 -2.65 6.68
N LYS A 380 13.02 -3.20 7.52
CA LYS A 380 11.61 -2.80 7.60
C LYS A 380 11.12 -2.75 9.04
N VAL A 381 10.20 -1.83 9.32
CA VAL A 381 9.54 -1.75 10.63
C VAL A 381 8.30 -2.61 10.64
N PHE A 382 8.22 -3.52 11.61
CA PHE A 382 7.03 -4.30 11.89
C PHE A 382 6.71 -4.22 13.38
N LYS A 383 5.49 -3.81 13.73
CA LYS A 383 5.04 -3.65 15.13
C LYS A 383 6.01 -2.84 16.03
N GLY A 384 6.55 -1.73 15.49
CA GLY A 384 7.46 -0.84 16.23
C GLY A 384 8.88 -1.38 16.41
N GLN A 385 9.28 -2.36 15.61
CA GLN A 385 10.57 -3.04 15.68
C GLN A 385 11.23 -3.07 14.31
N ILE A 386 12.56 -2.84 14.23
CA ILE A 386 13.31 -2.80 12.98
C ILE A 386 13.86 -4.20 12.69
N PHE A 387 13.36 -4.84 11.65
CA PHE A 387 13.84 -6.13 11.16
C PHE A 387 14.79 -5.90 9.99
N ILE A 388 15.94 -6.57 10.02
CA ILE A 388 16.98 -6.48 8.98
C ILE A 388 17.25 -7.86 8.42
N SER A 389 17.25 -7.97 7.09
CA SER A 389 17.49 -9.23 6.37
C SER A 389 18.64 -9.09 5.37
N GLY A 390 19.50 -10.11 5.34
CA GLY A 390 20.51 -10.32 4.32
C GLY A 390 21.54 -9.19 4.20
N GLY A 391 22.03 -8.97 2.97
CA GLY A 391 23.06 -8.01 2.62
C GLY A 391 24.38 -8.66 2.22
N GLN A 392 25.35 -7.82 1.89
CA GLN A 392 26.75 -8.16 1.64
C GLN A 392 27.62 -7.61 2.76
N ASN A 393 28.53 -8.43 3.25
CA ASN A 393 29.54 -8.04 4.23
C ASN A 393 30.80 -7.46 3.56
N THR A 394 31.79 -7.08 4.37
CA THR A 394 33.09 -6.57 3.92
C THR A 394 33.84 -7.52 2.97
N ASP A 395 33.61 -8.82 3.09
CA ASP A 395 34.18 -9.86 2.22
C ASP A 395 33.43 -10.03 0.88
N GLN A 396 32.45 -9.16 0.59
CA GLN A 396 31.56 -9.23 -0.58
C GLN A 396 30.68 -10.50 -0.63
N LEU A 397 30.55 -11.21 0.50
CA LEU A 397 29.73 -12.40 0.61
C LEU A 397 28.31 -12.02 1.00
N CYS A 398 27.33 -12.63 0.31
CA CYS A 398 25.94 -12.53 0.72
C CYS A 398 25.73 -13.24 2.06
N VAL A 399 24.95 -12.64 2.95
CA VAL A 399 24.58 -13.24 4.24
C VAL A 399 23.11 -13.65 4.27
N ALA A 400 22.79 -14.68 5.04
CA ALA A 400 21.42 -15.17 5.24
C ALA A 400 20.77 -14.66 6.53
N SER A 401 21.54 -13.92 7.34
CA SER A 401 21.13 -13.50 8.67
C SER A 401 19.88 -12.64 8.64
N MET A 402 18.99 -12.93 9.58
CA MET A 402 17.86 -12.10 9.96
C MET A 402 18.12 -11.61 11.39
N PHE A 403 17.91 -10.34 11.67
CA PHE A 403 18.06 -9.83 13.02
C PHE A 403 17.13 -8.66 13.31
N LEU A 404 16.79 -8.53 14.58
CA LEU A 404 16.08 -7.40 15.14
C LEU A 404 17.11 -6.34 15.54
N TYR A 405 16.94 -5.11 15.09
CA TYR A 405 17.80 -4.00 15.45
C TYR A 405 17.09 -3.03 16.39
N HIS A 406 17.75 -2.74 17.51
CA HIS A 406 17.33 -1.76 18.49
C HIS A 406 18.33 -0.59 18.48
N PRO A 407 17.89 0.65 18.18
CA PRO A 407 18.80 1.80 18.07
C PRO A 407 19.66 2.08 19.30
N GLU A 408 19.24 1.63 20.49
CA GLU A 408 19.94 1.86 21.75
C GLU A 408 20.87 0.70 22.15
N THR A 409 20.54 -0.53 21.76
CA THR A 409 21.21 -1.74 22.28
C THR A 409 21.89 -2.58 21.20
N GLY A 410 21.68 -2.29 19.91
CA GLY A 410 22.27 -3.04 18.80
C GLY A 410 21.36 -4.17 18.30
N SER A 411 21.96 -5.23 17.78
CA SER A 411 21.26 -6.30 17.07
C SER A 411 20.99 -7.54 17.92
N THR A 412 19.87 -8.22 17.64
CA THR A 412 19.52 -9.54 18.20
C THR A 412 19.22 -10.50 17.04
N PHE A 413 20.03 -11.54 16.89
CA PHE A 413 19.90 -12.49 15.79
C PHE A 413 18.66 -13.37 15.91
N LEU A 414 18.00 -13.57 14.76
CA LEU A 414 16.81 -14.40 14.58
C LEU A 414 17.14 -15.57 13.64
N THR A 415 16.15 -16.40 13.35
CA THR A 415 16.34 -17.50 12.39
C THR A 415 16.69 -16.95 11.01
N SER A 416 17.78 -17.44 10.43
CA SER A 416 18.27 -17.04 9.10
C SER A 416 17.39 -17.57 7.96
N MET A 417 17.45 -16.89 6.82
CA MET A 417 16.86 -17.35 5.55
C MET A 417 17.49 -18.66 5.09
N SER A 418 16.81 -19.40 4.21
CA SER A 418 17.35 -20.65 3.66
C SER A 418 18.59 -20.45 2.78
N LYS A 419 18.66 -19.31 2.06
CA LYS A 419 19.81 -18.91 1.25
C LYS A 419 20.25 -17.48 1.58
N PRO A 420 21.57 -17.21 1.53
CA PRO A 420 22.07 -15.85 1.66
C PRO A 420 21.61 -14.99 0.50
N ARG A 421 21.32 -13.71 0.75
CA ARG A 421 20.90 -12.80 -0.32
C ARG A 421 21.22 -11.35 -0.05
N ALA A 422 21.39 -10.57 -1.11
CA ALA A 422 21.58 -9.12 -1.06
C ALA A 422 20.89 -8.44 -2.24
N HIS A 423 20.70 -7.12 -2.15
CA HIS A 423 19.98 -6.29 -3.12
C HIS A 423 18.57 -6.83 -3.43
N HIS A 424 17.98 -7.55 -2.46
CA HIS A 424 16.62 -8.07 -2.51
C HIS A 424 15.63 -7.01 -2.05
N SER A 425 14.36 -7.37 -2.09
CA SER A 425 13.26 -6.59 -1.54
C SER A 425 12.65 -7.31 -0.34
N MET A 426 12.30 -6.56 0.70
CA MET A 426 11.55 -7.05 1.86
C MET A 426 10.39 -6.11 2.16
N GLU A 427 9.19 -6.62 2.36
CA GLU A 427 8.02 -5.81 2.71
C GLU A 427 7.16 -6.45 3.79
N THR A 428 6.53 -5.63 4.62
CA THR A 428 5.54 -6.09 5.61
C THR A 428 4.18 -6.26 4.96
N LEU A 429 3.64 -7.47 4.98
CA LEU A 429 2.32 -7.77 4.45
C LEU A 429 1.55 -8.65 5.42
N GLY A 430 0.46 -8.12 5.98
CA GLY A 430 -0.27 -8.76 7.07
C GLY A 430 0.64 -8.95 8.28
N GLU A 431 0.70 -10.18 8.81
CA GLU A 431 1.50 -10.54 9.99
C GLU A 431 2.90 -11.08 9.66
N HIS A 432 3.36 -10.93 8.42
CA HIS A 432 4.60 -11.53 7.92
C HIS A 432 5.47 -10.52 7.16
N LEU A 433 6.76 -10.81 7.10
CA LEU A 433 7.75 -10.10 6.29
C LEU A 433 8.06 -10.93 5.04
N TYR A 434 7.73 -10.42 3.86
CA TYR A 434 7.94 -11.12 2.60
C TYR A 434 9.24 -10.66 1.96
N VAL A 435 10.06 -11.61 1.52
CA VAL A 435 11.36 -11.38 0.90
C VAL A 435 11.39 -11.98 -0.50
N ALA A 436 11.79 -11.18 -1.48
CA ALA A 436 11.80 -11.56 -2.89
C ALA A 436 12.97 -10.92 -3.65
N GLY A 437 13.48 -11.63 -4.66
CA GLY A 437 14.54 -11.14 -5.55
C GLY A 437 15.91 -11.06 -4.90
N GLY A 438 16.76 -10.23 -5.50
CA GLY A 438 18.16 -10.05 -5.15
C GLY A 438 19.09 -11.11 -5.75
N ILE A 439 20.34 -11.08 -5.30
CA ILE A 439 21.39 -12.02 -5.66
C ILE A 439 21.64 -13.01 -4.53
N THR A 440 22.13 -14.20 -4.87
CA THR A 440 22.66 -15.20 -3.94
C THR A 440 23.99 -15.70 -4.46
N THR A 441 24.72 -16.43 -3.62
CA THR A 441 25.93 -17.16 -4.01
C THR A 441 25.61 -18.64 -4.16
N ASN A 442 26.10 -19.29 -5.21
CA ASN A 442 25.98 -20.75 -5.39
C ASN A 442 27.14 -21.52 -4.75
N ASP A 443 27.13 -22.85 -4.82
CA ASP A 443 28.15 -23.73 -4.23
C ASP A 443 29.58 -23.46 -4.77
N ASN A 444 29.69 -22.89 -5.97
CA ASN A 444 30.96 -22.52 -6.61
C ASN A 444 31.41 -21.10 -6.27
N MET A 445 30.77 -20.43 -5.31
CA MET A 445 31.00 -19.03 -4.96
C MET A 445 30.71 -18.02 -6.09
N THR A 446 29.93 -18.40 -7.11
CA THR A 446 29.50 -17.45 -8.14
C THR A 446 28.21 -16.78 -7.73
N VAL A 447 28.12 -15.47 -7.98
CA VAL A 447 26.90 -14.69 -7.74
C VAL A 447 25.88 -15.01 -8.84
N ILE A 448 24.66 -15.37 -8.45
CA ILE A 448 23.55 -15.71 -9.33
C ILE A 448 22.26 -15.03 -8.86
N ASP A 449 21.24 -15.05 -9.70
CA ASP A 449 19.92 -14.50 -9.37
C ASP A 449 19.16 -15.35 -8.35
N GLN A 450 18.46 -14.69 -7.41
CA GLN A 450 17.63 -15.35 -6.41
C GLN A 450 16.15 -15.21 -6.72
N LEU A 451 15.60 -16.21 -7.41
CA LEU A 451 14.16 -16.28 -7.77
C LEU A 451 13.29 -16.79 -6.62
N ALA A 452 13.86 -17.56 -5.69
CA ALA A 452 13.13 -18.15 -4.57
C ALA A 452 12.71 -17.07 -3.57
N CYS A 453 11.41 -17.06 -3.25
CA CYS A 453 10.82 -16.10 -2.34
C CYS A 453 10.45 -16.77 -1.01
N GLU A 454 10.66 -16.05 0.08
CA GLU A 454 10.48 -16.56 1.44
C GLU A 454 9.69 -15.54 2.26
N MET A 455 8.83 -15.99 3.16
CA MET A 455 8.17 -15.14 4.14
C MET A 455 8.65 -15.52 5.54
N TYR A 456 8.90 -14.52 6.37
CA TYR A 456 9.26 -14.70 7.77
C TYR A 456 8.04 -14.44 8.66
N SER A 457 7.82 -15.34 9.62
CA SER A 457 6.83 -15.18 10.68
C SER A 457 7.53 -14.77 11.98
N PRO A 458 7.40 -13.50 12.44
CA PRO A 458 7.98 -13.07 13.70
C PRO A 458 7.44 -13.84 14.90
N ALA A 459 6.18 -14.28 14.86
CA ALA A 459 5.56 -15.03 15.95
C ALA A 459 6.15 -16.44 16.11
N ALA A 460 6.49 -17.10 15.00
CA ALA A 460 7.08 -18.44 15.01
C ALA A 460 8.62 -18.43 14.94
N ASN A 461 9.22 -17.27 14.69
CA ASN A 461 10.64 -17.11 14.36
C ASN A 461 11.10 -18.12 13.29
N SER A 462 10.37 -18.20 12.18
CA SER A 462 10.63 -19.18 11.13
C SER A 462 10.34 -18.63 9.73
N TRP A 463 10.99 -19.22 8.74
CA TRP A 463 10.83 -18.90 7.32
C TRP A 463 9.98 -19.96 6.62
N THR A 464 9.12 -19.52 5.71
CA THR A 464 8.33 -20.39 4.84
C THR A 464 8.46 -19.93 3.39
N ALA A 465 8.75 -20.85 2.48
CA ALA A 465 8.80 -20.54 1.05
C ALA A 465 7.41 -20.23 0.49
N PHE A 466 7.34 -19.32 -0.47
CA PHE A 466 6.14 -19.07 -1.27
C PHE A 466 6.49 -18.99 -2.75
N THR A 467 5.49 -18.73 -3.59
CA THR A 467 5.61 -18.70 -5.05
C THR A 467 6.81 -17.88 -5.53
N SER A 468 7.74 -18.55 -6.22
CA SER A 468 8.95 -17.93 -6.77
C SER A 468 8.66 -16.96 -7.91
N LEU A 469 9.57 -16.02 -8.11
CA LEU A 469 9.57 -15.11 -9.27
C LEU A 469 9.84 -15.90 -10.56
N GLN A 470 9.31 -15.39 -11.67
CA GLN A 470 9.56 -15.92 -13.01
C GLN A 470 10.70 -15.20 -13.74
N VAL A 471 11.05 -14.01 -13.26
CA VAL A 471 12.07 -13.13 -13.82
C VAL A 471 12.93 -12.61 -12.65
N PRO A 472 14.25 -12.45 -12.82
CA PRO A 472 15.11 -11.86 -11.80
C PRO A 472 14.79 -10.40 -11.51
N HIS A 473 15.02 -10.00 -10.26
CA HIS A 473 14.75 -8.66 -9.75
C HIS A 473 15.85 -8.26 -8.76
N VAL A 474 17.03 -7.91 -9.28
CA VAL A 474 18.15 -7.38 -8.49
C VAL A 474 18.06 -5.87 -8.41
N GLY A 475 18.16 -5.29 -7.21
CA GLY A 475 18.09 -3.84 -7.02
C GLY A 475 16.71 -3.24 -7.35
N ALA A 476 15.67 -4.07 -7.34
CA ALA A 476 14.29 -3.66 -7.64
C ALA A 476 13.70 -2.76 -6.54
N GLY A 477 12.78 -1.89 -6.93
CA GLY A 477 11.92 -1.17 -5.99
C GLY A 477 10.81 -2.08 -5.48
N SER A 478 10.43 -1.92 -4.20
CA SER A 478 9.31 -2.66 -3.60
C SER A 478 8.38 -1.77 -2.80
N SER A 479 7.11 -2.15 -2.75
CA SER A 479 6.14 -1.54 -1.84
C SER A 479 4.89 -2.40 -1.67
N VAL A 480 4.13 -2.16 -0.61
CA VAL A 480 2.82 -2.80 -0.39
C VAL A 480 1.71 -1.77 -0.55
N LEU A 481 0.89 -1.96 -1.59
CA LEU A 481 -0.28 -1.13 -1.85
C LEU A 481 -1.54 -2.01 -1.71
N GLU A 482 -2.47 -1.57 -0.88
CA GLU A 482 -3.78 -2.21 -0.66
C GLU A 482 -3.69 -3.72 -0.33
N GLY A 483 -2.68 -4.09 0.48
CA GLY A 483 -2.47 -5.49 0.88
C GLY A 483 -1.94 -6.40 -0.22
N LYS A 484 -1.31 -5.82 -1.25
CA LYS A 484 -0.60 -6.58 -2.30
C LYS A 484 0.85 -6.11 -2.38
N PHE A 485 1.76 -7.05 -2.54
CA PHE A 485 3.20 -6.77 -2.60
C PHE A 485 3.62 -6.53 -4.05
N TYR A 486 4.11 -5.33 -4.35
CA TYR A 486 4.62 -4.93 -5.66
C TYR A 486 6.14 -4.97 -5.69
N LEU A 487 6.68 -5.52 -6.77
CA LEU A 487 8.10 -5.56 -7.13
C LEU A 487 8.27 -4.91 -8.49
N LEU A 488 9.12 -3.90 -8.57
CA LEU A 488 9.19 -2.94 -9.66
C LEU A 488 10.64 -2.85 -10.17
N GLY A 489 10.88 -3.25 -11.40
CA GLY A 489 12.17 -3.04 -12.04
C GLY A 489 13.26 -4.03 -11.60
N GLY A 490 14.52 -3.62 -11.71
CA GLY A 490 15.70 -4.42 -11.41
C GLY A 490 16.33 -5.03 -12.65
N TYR A 491 17.42 -5.75 -12.45
CA TYR A 491 18.13 -6.44 -13.52
C TYR A 491 18.38 -7.91 -13.17
N SER A 492 18.85 -8.65 -14.17
CA SER A 492 19.35 -10.02 -14.09
C SER A 492 20.86 -10.03 -13.86
N GLN A 493 21.34 -10.66 -12.80
CA GLN A 493 22.77 -10.76 -12.50
C GLN A 493 23.52 -11.68 -13.46
N GLU A 494 22.84 -12.66 -14.06
CA GLU A 494 23.47 -13.63 -14.95
C GLU A 494 23.79 -13.06 -16.34
N ASP A 495 22.92 -12.22 -16.89
CA ASP A 495 23.05 -11.67 -18.26
C ASP A 495 23.05 -10.13 -18.32
N PHE A 496 22.92 -9.45 -17.18
CA PHE A 496 22.84 -7.98 -17.06
C PHE A 496 21.67 -7.37 -17.83
N SER A 497 20.64 -8.15 -18.14
CA SER A 497 19.44 -7.64 -18.78
C SER A 497 18.57 -6.85 -17.80
N ASP A 498 18.16 -5.68 -18.23
CA ASP A 498 17.29 -4.77 -17.49
C ASP A 498 15.84 -5.28 -17.55
N THR A 499 15.19 -5.42 -16.39
CA THR A 499 13.78 -5.81 -16.28
C THR A 499 12.93 -4.58 -15.99
N ASN A 500 12.10 -4.13 -16.93
CA ASN A 500 11.15 -3.03 -16.70
C ASN A 500 9.75 -3.51 -16.26
N MET A 501 9.64 -4.75 -15.79
CA MET A 501 8.36 -5.37 -15.46
C MET A 501 7.90 -4.99 -14.05
N VAL A 502 6.59 -4.88 -13.87
CA VAL A 502 5.95 -4.73 -12.57
C VAL A 502 5.24 -6.02 -12.19
N HIS A 503 5.70 -6.67 -11.13
CA HIS A 503 5.07 -7.86 -10.59
C HIS A 503 4.34 -7.57 -9.28
N ARG A 504 3.13 -8.10 -9.16
CA ARG A 504 2.30 -7.97 -7.96
C ARG A 504 1.97 -9.33 -7.40
N TYR A 505 2.34 -9.59 -6.16
CA TYR A 505 1.93 -10.77 -5.43
C TYR A 505 0.60 -10.52 -4.70
N ASP A 506 -0.36 -11.39 -4.96
CA ASP A 506 -1.63 -11.42 -4.24
C ASP A 506 -1.65 -12.62 -3.27
N ASN A 507 -1.72 -12.33 -1.97
CA ASN A 507 -1.70 -13.35 -0.92
C ASN A 507 -2.96 -14.24 -0.95
N THR A 508 -4.08 -13.76 -1.49
CA THR A 508 -5.32 -14.54 -1.56
C THR A 508 -5.25 -15.62 -2.65
N THR A 509 -4.61 -15.32 -3.78
CA THR A 509 -4.44 -16.27 -4.89
C THR A 509 -3.10 -17.00 -4.85
N GLN A 510 -2.18 -16.53 -4.00
CA GLN A 510 -0.80 -16.97 -3.87
C GLN A 510 -0.03 -16.94 -5.19
N LYS A 511 -0.28 -15.94 -6.03
CA LYS A 511 0.32 -15.83 -7.37
C LYS A 511 0.90 -14.45 -7.61
N TRP A 512 1.97 -14.44 -8.42
CA TRP A 512 2.49 -13.24 -9.05
C TRP A 512 1.67 -12.91 -10.30
N GLU A 513 1.23 -11.66 -10.40
CA GLU A 513 0.54 -11.09 -11.54
C GLU A 513 1.44 -10.06 -12.21
N ASN A 514 1.42 -10.04 -13.55
CA ASN A 514 2.10 -9.01 -14.34
C ASN A 514 1.20 -7.77 -14.43
N MET A 515 1.72 -6.64 -13.97
CA MET A 515 1.04 -5.35 -13.91
C MET A 515 1.54 -4.36 -14.98
N GLY A 516 2.16 -4.87 -16.04
CA GLY A 516 2.69 -4.08 -17.15
C GLY A 516 4.14 -3.65 -16.93
N GLN A 517 4.54 -2.61 -17.67
CA GLN A 517 5.90 -2.07 -17.65
C GLN A 517 5.98 -0.75 -16.91
N MET A 518 7.11 -0.50 -16.26
CA MET A 518 7.43 0.79 -15.64
C MET A 518 8.06 1.76 -16.66
N PRO A 519 7.89 3.08 -16.47
CA PRO A 519 8.56 4.09 -17.27
C PRO A 519 9.99 4.34 -16.77
N GLY A 520 10.84 4.86 -17.67
CA GLY A 520 12.19 5.31 -17.31
C GLY A 520 13.12 4.18 -16.84
N PRO A 521 14.17 4.52 -16.08
CA PRO A 521 15.11 3.53 -15.58
C PRO A 521 14.49 2.53 -14.62
N ASN A 522 15.06 1.33 -14.59
CA ASN A 522 14.53 0.19 -13.87
C ASN A 522 15.46 -0.35 -12.78
N ASN A 523 16.76 -0.09 -12.84
CA ASN A 523 17.70 -0.64 -11.87
C ASN A 523 17.93 0.31 -10.70
N GLU A 524 18.17 -0.28 -9.52
CA GLU A 524 18.52 0.46 -8.30
C GLU A 524 17.53 1.60 -8.00
N ILE A 525 16.27 1.35 -8.38
CA ILE A 525 15.14 2.26 -8.21
C ILE A 525 14.54 2.07 -6.82
N ARG A 526 13.93 3.14 -6.31
CA ARG A 526 13.14 3.06 -5.09
C ARG A 526 11.67 3.34 -5.32
N ALA A 527 10.86 2.57 -4.59
CA ALA A 527 9.42 2.64 -4.63
C ALA A 527 8.87 2.92 -3.23
N CYS A 528 7.81 3.69 -3.14
CA CYS A 528 7.05 3.88 -1.91
C CYS A 528 5.58 4.12 -2.21
N VAL A 529 4.74 4.02 -1.18
CA VAL A 529 3.33 4.41 -1.27
C VAL A 529 3.14 5.79 -0.66
N LEU A 530 2.51 6.70 -1.41
CA LEU A 530 2.26 8.08 -1.00
C LEU A 530 0.85 8.51 -1.39
N ARG A 531 0.13 9.18 -0.50
CA ARG A 531 -1.15 9.82 -0.83
C ARG A 531 -0.90 11.13 -1.56
N LEU A 532 -1.21 11.17 -2.85
CA LEU A 532 -1.11 12.38 -3.67
C LEU A 532 -2.46 13.12 -3.72
N PRO A 533 -2.48 14.45 -3.60
CA PRO A 533 -3.67 15.26 -3.83
C PRO A 533 -4.23 15.12 -5.24
N GLN A 534 -5.55 15.24 -5.38
CA GLN A 534 -6.25 15.10 -6.66
C GLN A 534 -5.78 16.11 -7.73
N HIS A 535 -5.24 17.26 -7.34
CA HIS A 535 -4.75 18.25 -8.31
C HIS A 535 -3.44 17.83 -9.01
N LEU A 536 -2.74 16.81 -8.49
CA LEU A 536 -1.56 16.21 -9.11
C LEU A 536 -1.89 15.01 -9.98
N HIS A 537 -3.16 14.58 -10.01
CA HIS A 537 -3.59 13.37 -10.73
C HIS A 537 -3.73 13.63 -12.22
#